data_AF-A0A1E1W6K5-F1
#
_entry.id   AF-A0A1E1W6K5-F1
#
_cell.length_a   1.000
_cell.length_b   1.000
_cell.length_c   1.000
_cell.angle_alpha   90.00
_cell.angle_beta   90.00
_cell.angle_gamma   90.00
#
_symmetry.space_group_name_H-M   'P 1'
#
loop_
_entity.id
_entity.type
_entity.pdbx_description
1 polymer ?
#
loop_
_entity_poly.entity_id
_entity_poly.type
_entity_poly.pdbx_seq_one_letter_code
_entity_poly.pdbx_strand_id
1 'polypeptide(L)'
;MDKLAFITFIIYLLAQPTNLQLLINVKNQGGDVIQENITANVSEDTITLEFLRLDGVHVSQLVDFTNEVEAMRIVIPGEEELGQTGHQTVCFLTHAAQADFIAPDAMAKLRQKNPGTVRVAEEDKGWR
;
A
#
# COMPACT_ATOMS: atom_id res chain seq x y z
N MET A 1 -36.52 1.29 -27.93
CA MET A 1 -35.05 1.50 -27.98
C MET A 1 -34.40 1.25 -26.60
N ASP A 2 -35.16 0.67 -25.66
CA ASP A 2 -34.91 0.89 -24.23
C ASP A 2 -34.25 -0.32 -23.57
N LYS A 3 -34.46 -1.52 -24.12
CA LYS A 3 -33.81 -2.75 -23.64
C LYS A 3 -32.29 -2.75 -23.87
N LEU A 4 -31.84 -2.25 -25.03
CA LEU A 4 -30.41 -2.24 -25.34
C LEU A 4 -29.68 -1.26 -24.41
N ALA A 5 -30.21 -0.04 -24.24
CA ALA A 5 -29.67 0.95 -23.32
C ALA A 5 -29.67 0.45 -21.85
N PHE A 6 -30.73 -0.24 -21.43
CA PHE A 6 -30.82 -0.84 -20.10
C PHE A 6 -29.76 -1.93 -19.89
N ILE A 7 -29.51 -2.78 -20.89
CA ILE A 7 -28.45 -3.79 -20.84
C ILE A 7 -27.06 -3.14 -20.81
N THR A 8 -26.81 -2.10 -21.62
CA THR A 8 -25.52 -1.39 -21.60
C THR A 8 -25.27 -0.73 -20.25
N PHE A 9 -26.30 -0.16 -19.63
CA PHE A 9 -26.23 0.42 -18.29
C PHE A 9 -25.93 -0.62 -17.21
N ILE A 10 -26.55 -1.80 -17.27
CA ILE A 10 -26.32 -2.91 -16.33
C ILE A 10 -24.88 -3.44 -16.43
N ILE A 11 -24.33 -3.54 -17.64
CA ILE A 11 -22.95 -3.99 -17.88
C ILE A 11 -21.95 -2.97 -17.33
N TYR A 12 -22.20 -1.67 -17.53
CA TYR A 12 -21.36 -0.60 -17.01
C TYR A 12 -21.32 -0.60 -15.47
N LEU A 13 -22.44 -0.90 -14.81
CA LEU A 13 -22.52 -0.99 -13.35
C LEU A 13 -21.78 -2.21 -12.79
N LEU A 14 -21.74 -3.32 -13.52
CA LEU A 14 -21.08 -4.56 -13.12
C LEU A 14 -19.57 -4.58 -13.41
N ALA A 15 -19.11 -3.73 -14.32
CA ALA A 15 -17.70 -3.63 -14.72
C ALA A 15 -16.87 -2.73 -13.78
N GLN A 16 -17.20 -2.66 -12.49
CA GLN A 16 -16.36 -1.92 -11.55
C GLN A 16 -15.02 -2.64 -11.36
N PRO A 17 -13.87 -1.96 -11.53
CA PRO A 17 -12.59 -2.56 -11.25
C PRO A 17 -12.53 -2.93 -9.76
N THR A 18 -12.27 -4.21 -9.48
CA THR A 18 -12.08 -4.67 -8.10
C THR A 18 -10.71 -4.24 -7.64
N ASN A 19 -10.64 -3.33 -6.66
CA ASN A 19 -9.37 -3.03 -5.99
C ASN A 19 -8.87 -4.27 -5.24
N LEU A 20 -7.63 -4.67 -5.51
CA LEU A 20 -6.99 -5.84 -4.90
C LEU A 20 -6.20 -5.38 -3.69
N GLN A 21 -6.82 -5.47 -2.53
CA GLN A 21 -6.25 -5.06 -1.25
C GLN A 21 -5.75 -6.27 -0.46
N LEU A 22 -4.57 -6.15 0.15
CA LEU A 22 -3.98 -7.08 1.10
C LEU A 22 -3.70 -6.33 2.41
N LEU A 23 -4.38 -6.73 3.47
CA LEU A 23 -4.18 -6.20 4.81
C LEU A 23 -3.25 -7.13 5.57
N ILE A 24 -2.14 -6.60 6.08
CA ILE A 24 -1.16 -7.35 6.85
C ILE A 24 -1.07 -6.75 8.24
N ASN A 25 -1.30 -7.58 9.25
CA ASN A 25 -0.99 -7.20 10.62
C ASN A 25 0.48 -7.50 10.88
N VAL A 26 1.27 -6.47 11.17
CA VAL A 26 2.70 -6.55 11.44
C VAL A 26 2.93 -6.30 12.93
N LYS A 27 3.52 -7.29 13.60
CA LYS A 27 3.93 -7.16 15.00
C LYS A 27 5.37 -6.66 15.08
N ASN A 28 5.58 -5.53 15.76
CA ASN A 28 6.91 -4.99 16.06
C ASN A 28 7.54 -5.69 17.29
N GLN A 29 8.86 -5.53 17.48
CA GLN A 29 9.61 -6.04 18.63
C GLN A 29 9.06 -5.58 19.98
N GLY A 30 8.49 -4.36 20.03
CA GLY A 30 7.82 -3.81 21.21
C GLY A 30 6.50 -4.50 21.60
N GLY A 31 6.00 -5.41 20.76
CA GLY A 31 4.75 -6.14 20.99
C GLY A 31 3.53 -5.53 20.29
N ASP A 32 3.65 -4.28 19.85
CA ASP A 32 2.61 -3.55 19.12
C ASP A 32 2.31 -4.17 17.76
N VAL A 33 1.05 -4.12 17.36
CA VAL A 33 0.58 -4.60 16.06
C VAL A 33 0.08 -3.41 15.24
N ILE A 34 0.70 -3.20 14.09
CA ILE A 34 0.32 -2.17 13.11
C ILE A 34 -0.32 -2.87 11.91
N GLN A 35 -1.30 -2.23 11.28
CA GLN A 35 -1.94 -2.73 10.08
C GLN A 35 -1.35 -2.03 8.86
N GLU A 36 -0.75 -2.81 7.97
CA GLU A 36 -0.28 -2.40 6.66
C GLU A 36 -1.32 -2.71 5.60
N ASN A 37 -1.58 -1.73 4.73
CA ASN A 37 -2.48 -1.83 3.61
C ASN A 37 -1.68 -1.85 2.31
N ILE A 38 -1.59 -3.01 1.68
CA ILE A 38 -0.92 -3.20 0.39
C ILE A 38 -1.99 -3.33 -0.69
N THR A 39 -1.98 -2.44 -1.69
CA THR A 39 -2.88 -2.50 -2.84
C THR A 39 -2.08 -2.73 -4.10
N ALA A 40 -2.53 -3.64 -4.95
CA ALA A 40 -1.90 -3.91 -6.24
C ALA A 40 -2.87 -3.58 -7.38
N ASN A 41 -2.41 -2.83 -8.37
CA ASN A 41 -3.11 -2.60 -9.61
C ASN A 41 -2.36 -3.28 -10.75
N VAL A 42 -2.83 -4.46 -11.15
CA VAL A 42 -2.23 -5.23 -12.24
C VAL A 42 -2.41 -4.54 -13.60
N SER A 43 -3.45 -3.71 -13.77
CA SER A 43 -3.70 -2.99 -15.02
C SER A 43 -2.76 -1.80 -15.21
N GLU A 44 -2.42 -1.12 -14.12
CA GLU A 44 -1.48 0.01 -14.13
C GLU A 44 -0.04 -0.42 -13.83
N ASP A 45 0.18 -1.71 -13.53
CA ASP A 45 1.45 -2.28 -13.07
C ASP A 45 2.05 -1.51 -11.89
N THR A 46 1.21 -1.28 -10.86
CA THR A 46 1.59 -0.53 -9.66
C THR A 46 1.28 -1.28 -8.37
N ILE A 47 2.07 -0.98 -7.33
CA ILE A 47 1.81 -1.38 -5.94
C ILE A 47 1.85 -0.16 -5.03
N THR A 48 0.91 -0.09 -4.10
CA THR A 48 0.86 0.91 -3.04
C THR A 48 0.92 0.23 -1.67
N LEU A 49 1.76 0.72 -0.76
CA LEU A 49 1.77 0.34 0.65
C LEU A 49 1.41 1.56 1.50
N GLU A 50 0.48 1.40 2.43
CA GLU A 50 0.06 2.45 3.37
C GLU A 50 -0.04 1.91 4.78
N PHE A 51 0.47 2.65 5.77
CA PHE A 51 0.25 2.34 7.18
C PHE A 51 0.28 3.60 8.05
N LEU A 52 -0.34 3.50 9.22
CA LEU A 52 -0.32 4.52 10.25
C LEU A 52 0.37 3.93 11.47
N ARG A 53 1.45 4.57 11.90
CA ARG A 53 2.14 4.20 13.14
C ARG A 53 1.39 4.75 14.35
N LEU A 54 1.69 4.19 15.53
CA LEU A 54 1.05 4.60 16.79
C LEU A 54 1.39 6.04 17.20
N ASP A 55 2.54 6.55 16.75
CA ASP A 55 2.98 7.95 16.92
C ASP A 55 2.26 8.93 15.98
N GLY A 56 1.31 8.46 15.16
CA GLY A 56 0.56 9.27 14.20
C GLY A 56 1.30 9.53 12.89
N VAL A 57 2.51 9.01 12.72
CA VAL A 57 3.24 9.12 11.44
C VAL A 57 2.56 8.24 10.40
N HIS A 58 2.20 8.84 9.27
CA HIS A 58 1.58 8.15 8.14
C HIS A 58 2.61 7.93 7.04
N VAL A 59 2.76 6.67 6.60
CA VAL A 59 3.68 6.29 5.54
C VAL A 59 2.86 5.77 4.37
N SER A 60 3.17 6.25 3.16
CA SER A 60 2.61 5.76 1.91
C SER A 60 3.71 5.62 0.87
N GLN A 61 3.80 4.46 0.23
CA GLN A 61 4.78 4.14 -0.80
C GLN A 61 4.04 3.70 -2.06
N LEU A 62 4.46 4.20 -3.23
CA LEU A 62 3.99 3.81 -4.54
C LEU A 62 5.18 3.27 -5.33
N VAL A 63 5.03 2.09 -5.91
CA VAL A 63 5.98 1.51 -6.86
C VAL A 63 5.28 1.40 -8.21
N ASP A 64 5.80 2.10 -9.21
CA ASP A 64 5.37 2.04 -10.59
C ASP A 64 6.39 1.25 -11.39
N PHE A 65 6.03 0.02 -11.76
CA PHE A 65 6.91 -0.89 -12.49
C PHE A 65 7.01 -0.54 -13.97
N THR A 66 6.02 0.16 -14.52
CA THR A 66 6.06 0.61 -15.93
C THR A 66 7.13 1.68 -16.10
N ASN A 67 7.23 2.61 -15.15
CA ASN A 67 8.19 3.71 -15.19
C ASN A 67 9.47 3.43 -14.39
N GLU A 68 9.55 2.31 -13.69
CA GLU A 68 10.64 1.94 -12.79
C GLU A 68 10.92 3.04 -11.73
N VAL A 69 9.85 3.59 -11.15
CA VAL A 69 9.93 4.64 -10.13
C VAL A 69 9.26 4.20 -8.85
N GLU A 70 9.92 4.48 -7.75
CA GLU A 70 9.37 4.37 -6.41
C GLU A 70 9.22 5.79 -5.84
N ALA A 71 8.05 6.05 -5.24
CA ALA A 71 7.76 7.26 -4.50
C ALA A 71 7.34 6.90 -3.07
N MET A 72 8.13 7.31 -2.08
CA MET A 72 7.77 7.17 -0.67
C MET A 72 7.43 8.54 -0.09
N ARG A 73 6.30 8.63 0.61
CA ARG A 73 5.86 9.81 1.35
C ARG A 73 5.66 9.46 2.82
N ILE A 74 6.24 10.28 3.68
CA ILE A 74 6.12 10.21 5.14
C ILE A 74 5.50 11.52 5.62
N VAL A 75 4.37 11.44 6.31
CA VAL A 75 3.72 12.59 6.97
C VAL A 75 3.92 12.46 8.46
N ILE A 76 4.64 13.41 9.04
CA ILE A 76 5.02 13.46 10.45
C ILE A 76 4.19 14.56 11.12
N PRO A 77 3.32 14.23 12.10
CA PRO A 77 2.57 15.24 12.84
C PRO A 77 3.53 16.10 13.69
N GLY A 78 3.20 17.38 13.86
CA GLY A 78 3.95 18.25 14.76
C GLY A 78 3.74 17.89 16.24
N GLU A 79 4.78 18.03 17.04
CA GLU A 79 4.73 17.80 18.48
C GLU A 79 4.18 19.03 19.23
N GLU A 80 2.93 18.95 19.69
CA GLU A 80 2.27 20.04 20.43
C GLU A 80 3.04 20.38 21.72
N GLU A 81 3.62 19.38 22.40
CA GLU A 81 4.43 19.57 23.62
C GLU A 81 5.69 20.41 23.37
N LEU A 82 6.20 20.42 22.14
CA LEU A 82 7.33 21.25 21.72
C LEU A 82 6.89 22.56 21.04
N GLY A 83 5.59 22.87 21.05
CA GLY A 83 5.02 24.04 20.40
C GLY A 83 5.00 23.97 18.87
N GLN A 84 5.18 22.78 18.29
CA GLN A 84 5.08 22.57 16.85
C GLN A 84 3.60 22.43 16.45
N THR A 85 3.19 23.12 15.38
CA THR A 85 1.82 23.03 14.86
C THR A 85 1.82 22.48 13.43
N GLY A 86 0.78 21.74 13.06
CA GLY A 86 0.63 21.18 11.72
C GLY A 86 1.34 19.83 11.52
N HIS A 87 1.93 19.64 10.35
CA HIS A 87 2.64 18.41 9.96
C HIS A 87 3.80 18.72 9.03
N GLN A 88 4.83 17.88 9.04
CA GLN A 88 5.92 17.86 8.08
C GLN A 88 5.72 16.70 7.10
N THR A 89 5.90 16.95 5.81
CA THR A 89 5.86 15.91 4.79
C THR A 89 7.23 15.74 4.17
N VAL A 90 7.73 14.51 4.14
CA VAL A 90 8.99 14.13 3.50
C VAL A 90 8.69 13.17 2.35
N CYS A 91 9.20 13.46 1.16
CA CYS A 91 9.02 12.63 -0.02
C CYS A 91 10.37 12.20 -0.59
N PHE A 92 10.48 10.92 -0.93
CA PHE A 92 11.63 10.33 -1.59
C PHE A 92 11.19 9.78 -2.94
N LEU A 93 12.01 10.03 -3.96
CA LEU A 93 11.87 9.45 -5.28
C LEU A 93 13.11 8.64 -5.58
N THR A 94 12.93 7.37 -5.92
CA THR A 94 13.99 6.40 -6.15
C THR A 94 13.69 5.61 -7.43
N HIS A 95 14.73 5.01 -8.00
CA HIS A 95 14.57 4.06 -9.08
C HIS A 95 14.09 2.73 -8.49
N ALA A 96 12.99 2.21 -9.01
CA ALA A 96 12.43 0.93 -8.57
C ALA A 96 13.03 -0.20 -9.40
N ALA A 97 14.12 -0.80 -8.91
CA ALA A 97 14.65 -2.00 -9.54
C ALA A 97 13.67 -3.16 -9.34
N GLN A 98 13.23 -3.78 -10.43
CA GLN A 98 12.18 -4.81 -10.41
C GLN A 98 12.54 -6.05 -9.56
N ALA A 99 13.83 -6.30 -9.32
CA ALA A 99 14.30 -7.39 -8.47
C ALA A 99 14.04 -7.16 -6.97
N ASP A 100 13.81 -5.91 -6.55
CA ASP A 100 13.68 -5.53 -5.15
C ASP A 100 12.23 -5.62 -4.65
N PHE A 101 11.26 -5.78 -5.57
CA PHE A 101 9.83 -5.74 -5.26
C PHE A 101 9.08 -6.98 -5.75
N ILE A 102 8.03 -7.35 -5.02
CA ILE A 102 7.09 -8.40 -5.48
C ILE A 102 6.17 -7.78 -6.53
N ALA A 103 6.13 -8.32 -7.74
CA ALA A 103 5.33 -7.77 -8.82
C ALA A 103 3.80 -7.75 -8.50
N PRO A 104 3.02 -6.83 -9.10
CA PRO A 104 1.59 -6.70 -8.84
C PRO A 104 0.78 -7.99 -9.09
N ASP A 105 1.15 -8.76 -10.11
CA ASP A 105 0.49 -10.03 -10.44
C ASP A 105 0.72 -11.13 -9.38
N ALA A 106 1.92 -11.18 -8.80
CA ALA A 106 2.27 -12.06 -7.70
C ALA A 106 1.54 -11.65 -6.42
N MET A 107 1.40 -10.34 -6.17
CA MET A 107 0.66 -9.82 -5.03
C MET A 107 -0.85 -10.14 -5.14
N ALA A 108 -1.42 -10.02 -6.33
CA ALA A 108 -2.79 -10.45 -6.62
C ALA A 108 -3.02 -11.95 -6.37
N LYS A 109 -1.99 -12.80 -6.58
CA LYS A 109 -2.06 -14.24 -6.30
C LYS A 109 -1.92 -14.56 -4.80
N LEU A 110 -1.08 -13.82 -4.07
CA LEU A 110 -0.96 -13.96 -2.60
C LEU A 110 -2.31 -13.76 -1.89
N ARG A 111 -3.17 -12.89 -2.42
CA ARG A 111 -4.56 -12.64 -1.98
C ARG A 111 -5.40 -13.92 -1.83
N GLN A 112 -5.17 -14.95 -2.65
CA GLN A 112 -6.00 -16.15 -2.64
C GLN A 112 -5.72 -17.08 -1.45
N LYS A 113 -4.53 -17.00 -0.85
CA LYS A 113 -4.03 -18.08 0.00
C LYS A 113 -4.16 -17.79 1.50
N ASN A 114 -4.05 -16.53 1.94
CA ASN A 114 -3.85 -16.20 3.37
C ASN A 114 -4.42 -14.81 3.79
N PRO A 115 -5.75 -14.64 3.88
CA PRO A 115 -6.38 -13.34 4.17
C PRO A 115 -6.32 -12.88 5.64
N GLY A 116 -6.06 -13.77 6.61
CA GLY A 116 -6.06 -13.46 8.04
C GLY A 116 -4.71 -13.64 8.75
N THR A 117 -3.63 -13.78 7.99
CA THR A 117 -2.31 -14.10 8.56
C THR A 117 -1.68 -12.87 9.20
N VAL A 118 -1.43 -12.94 10.51
CA VAL A 118 -0.55 -12.00 11.22
C VAL A 118 0.89 -12.36 10.87
N ARG A 119 1.66 -11.38 10.39
CA ARG A 119 3.09 -11.53 10.13
C ARG A 119 3.91 -10.85 11.23
N VAL A 120 5.05 -11.43 11.54
CA VAL A 120 6.03 -10.85 12.45
C VAL A 120 7.07 -10.18 11.57
N ALA A 121 7.41 -8.92 11.88
CA ALA A 121 8.49 -8.24 11.17
C ALA A 121 9.76 -9.09 11.26
N GLU A 122 10.50 -9.22 10.16
CA GLU A 122 11.80 -9.89 10.20
C GLU A 122 12.74 -9.14 11.14
N GLU A 123 13.62 -9.89 11.80
CA GLU A 123 14.61 -9.29 12.69
C GLU A 123 15.60 -8.45 11.86
N ASP A 124 15.72 -7.15 12.20
CA ASP A 124 16.73 -6.28 11.60
C ASP A 124 18.12 -6.78 12.01
N LYS A 125 18.81 -7.45 11.08
CA LYS A 125 20.18 -7.95 11.29
C LYS A 125 21.24 -6.89 11.01
N GLY A 126 20.84 -5.67 10.65
CA GLY A 126 21.70 -4.66 10.10
C GLY A 126 22.19 -5.03 8.69
N TRP A 127 22.58 -4.01 7.94
CA TRP A 127 23.26 -4.16 6.66
C TRP A 127 24.73 -4.50 6.96
N ARG A 128 25.11 -5.75 6.67
CA ARG A 128 26.50 -6.23 6.65
C ARG A 128 26.92 -6.47 5.22
#